data_AF-A0A3D0H370-F1
#
_entry.id   AF-A0A3D0H370-F1
#
_cell.length_a   1.000
_cell.length_b   1.000
_cell.length_c   1.000
_cell.angle_alpha   90.00
_cell.angle_beta   90.00
_cell.angle_gamma   90.00
#
_symmetry.space_group_name_H-M   'P 1'
#
loop_
_entity.id
_entity.type
_entity.pdbx_description
1 polymer ?
#
loop_
_entity_poly.entity_id
_entity_poly.type
_entity_poly.pdbx_seq_one_letter_code
_entity_poly.pdbx_strand_id
1 'polypeptide(L)' 'MLVNGQHYRTIWMDETDPRVIRIIDQRLLPFEFVVEDLRTVEDVAR' A
#
# COMPACT_ATOMS: atom_id res chain seq x y z
N MET A 1 -3.18 10.52 3.23
CA MET A 1 -1.84 11.06 3.53
C MET A 1 -1.40 11.95 2.38
N LEU A 2 -0.73 13.06 2.65
CA LEU A 2 -0.12 13.90 1.60
C LEU A 2 1.34 13.49 1.45
N VAL A 3 1.69 12.94 0.29
CA VAL A 3 3.06 12.46 -0.02
C VAL A 3 3.49 13.13 -1.31
N ASN A 4 4.55 13.94 -1.26
CA ASN A 4 5.06 14.70 -2.40
C ASN A 4 3.98 15.51 -3.14
N GLY A 5 3.03 16.11 -2.40
CA GLY A 5 1.93 16.90 -2.96
C GLY A 5 0.75 16.09 -3.49
N GLN A 6 0.82 14.75 -3.47
CA GLN A 6 -0.25 13.86 -3.89
C GLN A 6 -1.01 13.30 -2.68
N HIS A 7 -2.34 13.29 -2.76
CA HIS A 7 -3.16 12.61 -1.78
C HIS A 7 -3.15 11.10 -2.04
N TYR A 8 -2.71 10.35 -1.05
CA TYR A 8 -2.73 8.89 -1.01
C TYR A 8 -3.72 8.37 0.03
N ARG A 9 -4.39 7.27 -0.31
CA ARG A 9 -4.99 6.39 0.68
C ARG A 9 -3.90 5.49 1.25
N THR A 10 -4.06 5.03 2.49
CA THR A 10 -3.12 4.07 3.10
C THR A 10 -3.32 2.65 2.58
N ILE A 11 -4.55 2.34 2.16
CA ILE A 11 -4.99 1.06 1.60
C ILE A 11 -5.94 1.37 0.43
N TRP A 12 -5.73 0.73 -0.72
CA TRP A 12 -6.60 0.87 -1.89
C TRP A 12 -6.53 -0.37 -2.79
N MET A 13 -7.50 -0.53 -3.69
CA MET A 13 -7.45 -1.58 -4.72
C MET A 13 -6.59 -1.09 -5.89
N ASP A 14 -5.85 -2.00 -6.52
CA ASP A 14 -5.21 -1.69 -7.80
C ASP A 14 -6.27 -1.34 -8.87
N GLU A 15 -5.93 -0.38 -9.72
CA GLU A 15 -6.86 0.15 -10.73
C GLU A 15 -7.02 -0.79 -11.93
N THR A 16 -6.03 -1.66 -12.18
CA THR A 16 -6.01 -2.60 -13.30
C THR A 16 -6.50 -4.00 -12.92
N ASP A 17 -6.26 -4.41 -11.67
CA ASP A 17 -6.72 -5.68 -11.10
C ASP A 17 -7.31 -5.47 -9.69
N PRO A 18 -8.65 -5.43 -9.54
CA PRO A 18 -9.30 -5.21 -8.24
C PRO A 18 -9.09 -6.34 -7.23
N ARG A 19 -8.43 -7.45 -7.63
CA ARG A 19 -8.03 -8.54 -6.72
C ARG A 19 -6.73 -8.24 -5.98
N VAL A 20 -6.00 -7.20 -6.39
CA VAL A 20 -4.77 -6.76 -5.72
C VAL A 20 -5.10 -5.59 -4.80
N ILE A 21 -4.75 -5.73 -3.52
CA ILE A 21 -4.83 -4.64 -2.55
C ILE A 21 -3.44 -4.03 -2.40
N ARG A 22 -3.34 -2.72 -2.58
CA ARG A 22 -2.13 -1.95 -2.30
C ARG A 22 -2.18 -1.32 -0.93
N ILE A 23 -1.07 -1.40 -0.20
CA ILE A 23 -0.89 -0.73 1.07
C ILE A 23 0.40 0.10 1.07
N ILE A 24 0.43 1.17 1.85
CA ILE A 24 1.69 1.81 2.24
C ILE A 24 2.23 1.04 3.46
N ASP A 25 3.46 0.52 3.39
CA ASP A 25 4.11 -0.10 4.55
C ASP A 25 4.54 1.00 5.54
N GLN A 26 3.71 1.19 6.57
CA GLN A 26 3.94 2.21 7.59
C GLN A 26 5.08 1.85 8.55
N ARG A 27 5.60 0.61 8.55
CA ARG A 27 6.75 0.21 9.39
C ARG A 27 8.05 0.87 8.94
N LEU A 28 8.16 1.17 7.65
CA LEU A 28 9.35 1.77 7.04
C LEU A 28 9.33 3.30 7.04
N LEU A 29 8.18 3.90 7.35
CA LEU A 29 8.08 5.34 7.53
C LEU A 29 8.80 5.78 8.82
N PRO A 30 9.44 6.96 8.83
CA PRO A 30 9.49 7.97 7.76
C PRO A 30 10.67 7.80 6.78
N PHE A 31 11.45 6.72 6.89
CA PHE A 31 12.71 6.57 6.16
C PHE A 31 12.51 6.12 4.71
N GLU A 32 11.53 5.24 4.47
CA GLU A 32 11.22 4.73 3.13
C GLU A 32 9.71 4.72 2.88
N PHE A 33 9.33 5.10 1.66
CA PHE A 33 7.95 5.05 1.19
C PHE A 33 7.77 3.86 0.25
N VAL A 34 7.30 2.73 0.80
CA VAL A 34 7.12 1.47 0.07
C VAL A 34 5.62 1.17 -0.07
N VAL A 35 5.22 0.78 -1.28
CA VAL A 35 3.87 0.30 -1.59
C VAL A 35 3.95 -1.20 -1.83
N GLU A 36 3.20 -1.98 -1.06
CA GLU A 36 3.14 -3.44 -1.18
C GLU A 36 1.85 -3.88 -1.87
N ASP A 37 1.95 -4.91 -2.71
CA ASP A 37 0.81 -5.59 -3.34
C ASP A 37 0.46 -6.83 -2.53
N LEU A 38 -0.78 -6.89 -2.03
CA LEU A 38 -1.33 -8.02 -1.30
C LEU A 38 -2.33 -8.74 -2.19
N ARG A 39 -2.13 -10.05 -2.38
CA ARG A 39 -2.93 -10.91 -3.27
C ARG A 39 -3.67 -11.99 -2.49
N THR A 40 -3.13 -12.41 -1.36
CA THR A 40 -3.76 -13.39 -0.47
C THR A 40 -3.77 -12.91 0.98
N VAL A 41 -4.50 -13.63 1.83
CA VAL A 41 -4.55 -13.31 3.26
C VAL A 41 -3.21 -13.56 3.96
N GLU A 42 -2.43 -14.51 3.44
CA GLU A 42 -1.10 -14.83 3.93
C GLU A 42 -0.12 -13.67 3.73
N ASP A 43 -0.29 -12.85 2.68
CA ASP A 43 0.54 -11.67 2.44
C ASP A 43 0.38 -10.62 3.56
N VAL A 44 -0.79 -10.55 4.18
CA VAL A 44 -1.07 -9.66 5.34
C VAL A 44 -0.42 -10.19 6.62
N ALA A 45 -0.33 -11.51 6.75
CA ALA A 45 0.09 -12.18 7.99
C ALA A 45 1.62 -12.30 8.14
N ARG A 46 2.39 -11.75 7.19
CA ARG A 46 3.85 -11.89 7.10
C ARG A 46 4.64 -10.87 7.94
#